data_AF-A0A6B2FY01-F1
#
_entry.id   AF-A0A6B2FY01-F1
#
_cell.length_a   1.000
_cell.length_b   1.000
_cell.length_c   1.000
_cell.angle_alpha   90.00
_cell.angle_beta   90.00
_cell.angle_gamma   90.00
#
_symmetry.space_group_name_H-M   'P 1'
#
loop_
_entity.id
_entity.type
_entity.pdbx_description
1 polymer ?
#
loop_
_entity_poly.entity_id
_entity_poly.type
_entity_poly.pdbx_seq_one_letter_code
_entity_poly.pdbx_strand_id
1 'polypeptide(L)'
;MSSTPIGVIILSRTFGFTYENQRKVVNQVAVLTLTFVAYAILHACRKALPVVKNKLLGNCTADLTTCQGGFGPFDSHDGLMYFAILDSSWAFSYSIGMFFMGYAAEKTSTKYFVVASLLGTGLTTCAMGLGYYFEIHNLSYYIVFQVLNGVIQSAGWPSIIPIVSSWIPTKTMGTILGIWGNHYAVGNMIGQLIAAAFVTSCWFIP
;
A
#
# COMPACT_ATOMS: atom_id res chain seq x y z
N MET A 1 -8.62 30.52 -8.61
CA MET A 1 -9.32 29.54 -9.46
C MET A 1 -8.41 28.32 -9.61
N SER A 2 -8.79 27.18 -9.02
CA SER A 2 -7.99 25.94 -9.09
C SER A 2 -8.08 25.38 -10.50
N SER A 3 -6.96 25.40 -11.23
CA SER A 3 -6.86 24.84 -12.57
C SER A 3 -7.13 23.33 -12.52
N THR A 4 -8.06 22.88 -13.37
CA THR A 4 -8.49 21.48 -13.41
C THR A 4 -7.29 20.59 -13.79
N PRO A 5 -7.03 19.47 -13.10
CA PRO A 5 -5.91 18.60 -13.41
C PRO A 5 -5.98 18.07 -14.84
N ILE A 6 -4.84 17.94 -15.53
CA ILE A 6 -4.78 17.51 -16.94
C ILE A 6 -5.49 16.17 -17.17
N GLY A 7 -5.33 15.19 -16.26
CA GLY A 7 -6.01 13.90 -16.36
C GLY A 7 -7.55 14.01 -16.35
N VAL A 8 -8.09 15.01 -15.65
CA VAL A 8 -9.52 15.29 -15.59
C VAL A 8 -10.01 15.94 -16.89
N ILE A 9 -9.17 16.78 -17.51
CA ILE A 9 -9.45 17.37 -18.83
C ILE A 9 -9.50 16.27 -19.90
N ILE A 10 -8.55 15.32 -19.85
CA ILE A 10 -8.52 14.18 -20.77
C ILE A 10 -9.79 13.33 -20.62
N LEU A 11 -10.14 12.93 -19.39
CA LEU A 11 -11.38 12.19 -19.12
C LEU A 11 -12.62 12.92 -19.64
N SER A 12 -12.69 14.25 -19.44
CA SER A 12 -13.84 15.04 -19.92
C SER A 12 -13.97 15.07 -21.44
N ARG A 13 -12.84 15.04 -22.16
CA ARG A 13 -12.81 15.00 -23.63
C ARG A 13 -13.14 13.61 -24.17
N THR A 14 -12.69 12.55 -23.50
CA THR A 14 -12.94 11.16 -23.91
C THR A 14 -14.42 10.77 -23.77
N PHE A 15 -15.11 11.25 -22.74
CA PHE A 15 -16.50 10.87 -22.45
C PHE A 15 -17.56 11.94 -22.79
N GLY A 16 -17.15 13.11 -23.33
CA GLY A 16 -18.07 14.07 -23.95
C GLY A 16 -19.05 14.79 -23.02
N PHE A 17 -18.60 15.27 -21.85
CA PHE A 17 -19.50 15.94 -20.89
C PHE A 17 -19.75 17.42 -21.22
N THR A 18 -21.00 17.76 -21.58
CA THR A 18 -21.39 19.08 -22.09
C THR A 18 -21.82 20.09 -21.02
N TYR A 19 -22.33 19.65 -19.85
CA TYR A 19 -22.84 20.54 -18.79
C TYR A 19 -21.88 20.65 -17.59
N GLU A 20 -21.70 21.87 -17.06
CA GLU A 20 -20.75 22.17 -15.99
C GLU A 20 -21.00 21.38 -14.69
N ASN A 21 -22.27 21.20 -14.31
CA ASN A 21 -22.65 20.38 -13.15
C ASN A 21 -22.39 18.88 -13.38
N GLN A 22 -22.69 18.34 -14.57
CA GLN A 22 -22.39 16.95 -14.91
C GLN A 22 -20.88 16.71 -14.91
N ARG A 23 -20.11 17.64 -15.48
CA ARG A 23 -18.64 17.59 -15.47
C ARG A 23 -18.10 17.57 -14.04
N LYS A 24 -18.63 18.39 -13.13
CA LYS A 24 -18.20 18.43 -11.73
C LYS A 24 -18.47 17.11 -11.01
N VAL A 25 -19.67 16.54 -11.15
CA VAL A 25 -20.04 15.27 -10.52
C VAL A 25 -19.19 14.12 -11.05
N VAL A 26 -19.00 14.03 -12.36
CA VAL A 26 -18.14 12.98 -12.94
C VAL A 26 -16.71 13.10 -12.44
N ASN A 27 -16.16 14.32 -12.38
CA ASN A 27 -14.82 14.54 -11.88
C ASN A 27 -14.69 14.17 -10.40
N GLN A 28 -15.70 14.50 -9.58
CA GLN A 28 -15.74 14.10 -8.17
C GLN A 28 -15.74 12.57 -8.03
N VAL A 29 -16.61 11.88 -8.76
CA VAL A 29 -16.67 10.41 -8.76
C VAL A 29 -15.34 9.82 -9.24
N ALA A 30 -14.78 10.32 -10.34
CA ALA A 30 -13.51 9.85 -10.88
C ALA A 30 -12.35 10.03 -9.87
N VAL A 31 -12.25 11.19 -9.23
CA VAL A 31 -11.22 11.43 -8.20
C VAL A 31 -11.42 10.49 -7.01
N LEU A 32 -12.64 10.34 -6.50
CA LEU A 32 -12.93 9.46 -5.38
C LEU A 32 -12.62 7.99 -5.70
N THR A 33 -12.99 7.52 -6.89
CA THR A 33 -12.70 6.15 -7.33
C THR A 33 -11.20 5.94 -7.53
N LEU A 34 -10.50 6.87 -8.19
CA LEU A 34 -9.06 6.76 -8.42
C LEU A 34 -8.27 6.75 -7.11
N THR A 35 -8.60 7.65 -6.18
CA THR A 35 -7.93 7.70 -4.88
C THR A 35 -8.28 6.47 -4.04
N PHE A 36 -9.52 5.97 -4.10
CA PHE A 36 -9.93 4.73 -3.43
C PHE A 36 -9.14 3.52 -3.93
N VAL A 37 -9.06 3.33 -5.26
CA VAL A 37 -8.34 2.21 -5.88
C VAL A 37 -6.85 2.29 -5.57
N ALA A 38 -6.25 3.47 -5.71
CA ALA A 38 -4.84 3.68 -5.38
C ALA A 38 -4.52 3.26 -3.94
N TYR A 39 -5.37 3.65 -2.99
CA TYR A 39 -5.18 3.30 -1.59
C TYR A 39 -5.49 1.85 -1.26
N ALA A 40 -6.49 1.26 -1.92
CA ALA A 40 -6.76 -0.16 -1.81
C ALA A 40 -5.54 -0.98 -2.28
N ILE A 41 -4.89 -0.58 -3.37
CA ILE A 41 -3.66 -1.23 -3.87
C ILE A 41 -2.51 -1.05 -2.87
N LEU A 42 -2.31 0.14 -2.32
CA LEU A 42 -1.30 0.38 -1.30
C LEU A 42 -1.47 -0.57 -0.09
N HIS A 43 -2.70 -0.75 0.38
CA HIS A 43 -2.98 -1.71 1.46
C HIS A 43 -2.87 -3.17 1.03
N ALA A 44 -3.18 -3.50 -0.23
CA ALA A 44 -2.98 -4.83 -0.78
C ALA A 44 -1.50 -5.23 -0.72
N CYS A 45 -0.57 -4.33 -1.12
CA CYS A 45 0.87 -4.57 -1.07
C CYS A 45 1.37 -4.88 0.36
N ARG A 46 0.79 -4.25 1.39
CA ARG A 46 1.14 -4.54 2.79
C ARG A 46 0.76 -5.96 3.23
N LYS A 47 -0.26 -6.57 2.62
CA LYS A 47 -0.77 -7.90 3.03
C LYS A 47 -0.03 -9.08 2.42
N ALA A 48 0.96 -8.86 1.54
CA ALA A 48 1.75 -9.93 0.95
C ALA A 48 2.49 -10.76 2.02
N LEU A 49 3.29 -10.12 2.88
CA LEU A 49 4.14 -10.81 3.87
C LEU A 49 3.35 -11.69 4.88
N PRO A 50 2.25 -11.21 5.51
CA PRO A 50 1.45 -12.03 6.41
C PRO A 50 0.82 -13.28 5.78
N VAL A 51 0.57 -13.29 4.47
CA VAL A 51 -0.03 -14.44 3.77
C VAL A 51 1.02 -15.51 3.47
N VAL A 52 2.22 -15.09 3.07
CA VAL A 52 3.32 -16.02 2.74
C VAL A 52 4.09 -16.50 3.96
N LYS A 53 3.86 -15.93 5.16
CA LYS A 53 4.59 -16.28 6.40
C LYS A 53 4.63 -17.78 6.68
N ASN A 54 3.52 -18.50 6.49
CA ASN A 54 3.46 -19.94 6.77
C ASN A 54 4.30 -20.75 5.78
N LYS A 55 4.46 -20.25 4.54
CA LYS A 55 5.33 -20.86 3.54
C LYS A 55 6.80 -20.54 3.80
N LEU A 56 7.10 -19.32 4.25
CA LEU A 56 8.45 -18.89 4.63
C LEU A 56 8.98 -19.65 5.85
N LEU A 57 8.13 -19.90 6.87
CA LEU A 57 8.49 -20.77 8.00
C LEU A 57 8.67 -22.23 7.57
N GLY A 58 7.88 -22.70 6.62
CA GLY A 58 7.81 -24.11 6.24
C GLY A 58 7.00 -24.95 7.24
N ASN A 59 7.14 -26.26 7.15
CA ASN A 59 6.50 -27.19 8.08
C ASN A 59 7.34 -27.28 9.36
N CYS A 60 6.94 -26.53 10.37
CA CYS A 60 7.55 -26.57 11.70
C CYS A 60 6.75 -27.45 12.66
N THR A 61 7.43 -28.15 13.56
CA THR A 61 6.80 -28.77 14.75
C THR A 61 6.19 -27.70 15.66
N ALA A 62 5.29 -28.10 16.56
CA ALA A 62 4.59 -27.15 17.45
C ALA A 62 5.55 -26.31 18.31
N ASP A 63 6.73 -26.86 18.64
CA ASP A 63 7.78 -26.21 19.42
C ASP A 63 8.76 -25.40 18.56
N LEU A 64 8.53 -25.29 17.24
CA LEU A 64 9.36 -24.54 16.27
C LEU A 64 10.84 -24.98 16.18
N THR A 65 11.21 -26.09 16.82
CA THR A 65 12.60 -26.60 16.88
C THR A 65 13.07 -27.25 15.58
N THR A 66 12.14 -27.76 14.79
CA THR A 66 12.40 -28.47 13.54
C THR A 66 11.47 -27.96 12.46
N CYS A 67 12.02 -27.17 11.54
CA CYS A 67 11.33 -26.62 10.38
C CYS A 67 11.90 -27.25 9.10
N GLN A 68 11.03 -27.73 8.21
CA GLN A 68 11.42 -28.28 6.91
C GLN A 68 10.68 -27.59 5.77
N GLY A 69 11.41 -27.29 4.69
CA GLY A 69 10.83 -26.71 3.47
C GLY A 69 10.45 -25.23 3.58
N GLY A 70 11.02 -24.50 4.55
CA GLY A 70 10.91 -23.05 4.65
C GLY A 70 12.00 -22.34 3.84
N PHE A 71 12.08 -21.01 3.97
CA PHE A 71 13.08 -20.18 3.32
C PHE A 71 13.87 -19.38 4.36
N GLY A 72 15.19 -19.57 4.41
CA GLY A 72 16.08 -18.82 5.29
C GLY A 72 16.01 -17.31 5.07
N PRO A 73 16.08 -16.47 6.11
CA PRO A 73 16.34 -16.81 7.52
C PRO A 73 15.07 -17.21 8.32
N PHE A 74 13.91 -17.27 7.68
CA PHE A 74 12.61 -17.41 8.35
C PHE A 74 12.28 -18.84 8.80
N ASP A 75 13.02 -19.83 8.33
CA ASP A 75 12.87 -21.27 8.61
C ASP A 75 13.60 -21.73 9.89
N SER A 76 13.86 -20.78 10.80
CA SER A 76 14.53 -21.04 12.09
C SER A 76 13.53 -21.09 13.24
N HIS A 77 13.98 -21.58 14.40
CA HIS A 77 13.23 -21.51 15.66
C HIS A 77 12.78 -20.07 16.01
N ASP A 78 13.51 -19.06 15.53
CA ASP A 78 13.19 -17.66 15.78
C ASP A 78 12.40 -17.03 14.61
N GLY A 79 11.92 -17.83 13.66
CA GLY A 79 11.21 -17.34 12.47
C GLY A 79 10.01 -16.44 12.80
N LEU A 80 9.20 -16.81 13.80
CA LEU A 80 8.09 -15.97 14.27
C LEU A 80 8.57 -14.62 14.84
N MET A 81 9.69 -14.62 15.56
CA MET A 81 10.30 -13.39 16.05
C MET A 81 10.78 -12.51 14.88
N TYR A 82 11.34 -13.10 13.82
CA TYR A 82 11.76 -12.34 12.64
C TYR A 82 10.58 -11.68 11.93
N PHE A 83 9.44 -12.35 11.79
CA PHE A 83 8.22 -11.70 11.28
C PHE A 83 7.74 -10.56 12.17
N ALA A 84 7.79 -10.74 13.49
CA ALA A 84 7.43 -9.70 14.43
C ALA A 84 8.37 -8.48 14.32
N ILE A 85 9.68 -8.70 14.17
CA ILE A 85 10.66 -7.64 13.94
C ILE A 85 10.37 -6.90 12.62
N LEU A 86 10.05 -7.61 11.54
CA LEU A 86 9.72 -6.99 10.25
C LEU A 86 8.46 -6.11 10.33
N ASP A 87 7.37 -6.61 10.92
CA ASP A 87 6.13 -5.83 11.05
C ASP A 87 6.32 -4.63 12.00
N SER A 88 7.07 -4.82 13.09
CA SER A 88 7.40 -3.75 14.03
C SER A 88 8.30 -2.68 13.38
N SER A 89 9.28 -3.08 12.58
CA SER A 89 10.17 -2.15 11.84
C SER A 89 9.38 -1.31 10.85
N TRP A 90 8.45 -1.93 10.12
CA TRP A 90 7.53 -1.22 9.24
C TRP A 90 6.64 -0.25 10.01
N ALA A 91 6.02 -0.67 11.11
CA ALA A 91 5.09 0.16 11.89
C ALA A 91 5.79 1.36 12.55
N PHE A 92 7.00 1.13 13.09
CA PHE A 92 7.79 2.18 13.73
C PHE A 92 8.27 3.22 12.72
N SER A 93 8.83 2.78 11.60
CA SER A 93 9.28 3.67 10.52
C SER A 93 8.12 4.45 9.89
N TYR A 94 6.96 3.82 9.70
CA TYR A 94 5.73 4.50 9.28
C TYR A 94 5.32 5.59 10.28
N SER A 95 5.33 5.27 11.58
CA SER A 95 4.93 6.21 12.63
C SER A 95 5.85 7.43 12.69
N ILE A 96 7.17 7.23 12.60
CA ILE A 96 8.15 8.31 12.49
C ILE A 96 7.91 9.12 11.21
N GLY A 97 7.75 8.44 10.08
CA GLY A 97 7.52 9.08 8.79
C GLY A 97 6.28 9.97 8.79
N MET A 98 5.18 9.56 9.43
CA MET A 98 3.96 10.35 9.54
C MET A 98 4.18 11.75 10.13
N PHE A 99 5.10 11.91 11.10
CA PHE A 99 5.43 13.22 11.68
C PHE A 99 6.05 14.17 10.65
N PHE A 100 6.92 13.68 9.78
CA PHE A 100 7.64 14.51 8.81
C PHE A 100 6.90 14.65 7.48
N MET A 101 6.22 13.59 7.04
CA MET A 101 5.55 13.54 5.74
C MET A 101 4.33 14.45 5.67
N GLY A 102 3.70 14.79 6.82
CA GLY A 102 2.68 15.83 6.89
C GLY A 102 3.20 17.18 6.41
N TYR A 103 4.34 17.61 6.96
CA TYR A 103 4.99 18.86 6.54
C TYR A 103 5.48 18.82 5.09
N ALA A 104 6.04 17.68 4.65
CA ALA A 104 6.49 17.50 3.27
C ALA A 104 5.32 17.56 2.26
N ALA A 105 4.15 17.02 2.62
CA ALA A 105 2.96 17.03 1.78
C ALA A 105 2.39 18.45 1.56
N GLU A 106 2.60 19.37 2.50
CA GLU A 106 2.18 20.78 2.36
C GLU A 106 3.09 21.57 1.40
N LYS A 107 4.39 21.22 1.35
CA LYS A 107 5.41 21.93 0.54
C LYS A 107 5.50 21.42 -0.90
N THR A 108 4.98 20.23 -1.18
CA THR A 108 5.09 19.56 -2.48
C THR A 108 3.72 19.46 -3.17
N SER A 109 3.73 19.23 -4.48
CA SER A 109 2.47 18.94 -5.17
C SER A 109 1.95 17.58 -4.73
N THR A 110 0.84 17.60 -4.00
CA THR A 110 0.23 16.44 -3.35
C THR A 110 -0.04 15.29 -4.31
N LYS A 111 -0.32 15.59 -5.59
CA LYS A 111 -0.57 14.61 -6.65
C LYS A 111 0.68 13.78 -6.97
N TYR A 112 1.83 14.45 -7.18
CA TYR A 112 3.08 13.75 -7.46
C TYR A 112 3.57 12.98 -6.25
N PHE A 113 3.29 13.50 -5.05
CA PHE A 113 3.67 12.84 -3.80
C PHE A 113 2.92 11.51 -3.57
N VAL A 114 1.62 11.45 -3.89
CA VAL A 114 0.84 10.19 -3.88
C VAL A 114 1.35 9.20 -4.92
N VAL A 115 1.65 9.65 -6.14
CA VAL A 115 2.16 8.74 -7.19
C VAL A 115 3.54 8.19 -6.81
N ALA A 116 4.43 9.04 -6.29
CA ALA A 116 5.74 8.63 -5.80
C ALA A 116 5.64 7.60 -4.67
N SER A 117 4.69 7.78 -3.73
CA SER A 117 4.51 6.82 -2.63
C SER A 117 3.95 5.48 -3.10
N LEU A 118 3.01 5.47 -4.04
CA LEU A 118 2.48 4.24 -4.63
C LEU A 118 3.56 3.46 -5.38
N LEU A 119 4.31 4.14 -6.26
CA LEU A 119 5.40 3.52 -7.02
C LEU A 119 6.52 3.03 -6.10
N GLY A 120 6.93 3.84 -5.12
CA GLY A 120 7.95 3.46 -4.16
C GLY A 120 7.54 2.27 -3.28
N THR A 121 6.27 2.20 -2.89
CA THR A 121 5.72 1.05 -2.15
C THR A 121 5.76 -0.20 -3.01
N GLY A 122 5.30 -0.13 -4.26
CA GLY A 122 5.39 -1.24 -5.20
C GLY A 122 6.82 -1.71 -5.44
N LEU A 123 7.76 -0.78 -5.68
CA LEU A 123 9.18 -1.11 -5.90
C LEU A 123 9.83 -1.79 -4.68
N THR A 124 9.56 -1.30 -3.48
CA THR A 124 10.10 -1.91 -2.25
C THR A 124 9.48 -3.26 -1.95
N THR A 125 8.18 -3.45 -2.20
CA THR A 125 7.52 -4.76 -2.11
C THR A 125 8.06 -5.75 -3.15
N CYS A 126 8.25 -5.32 -4.40
CA CYS A 126 8.89 -6.14 -5.43
C CYS A 126 10.33 -6.51 -5.06
N ALA A 127 11.11 -5.58 -4.49
CA ALA A 127 12.46 -5.86 -4.03
C ALA A 127 12.48 -6.92 -2.93
N MET A 128 11.57 -6.85 -1.95
CA MET A 128 11.40 -7.93 -0.97
C MET A 128 11.08 -9.27 -1.65
N GLY A 129 10.25 -9.25 -2.69
CA GLY A 129 9.96 -10.40 -3.56
C GLY A 129 11.21 -10.99 -4.23
N LEU A 130 12.05 -10.13 -4.79
CA LEU A 130 13.30 -10.53 -5.47
C LEU A 130 14.33 -11.13 -4.51
N GLY A 131 14.25 -10.85 -3.22
CA GLY A 131 15.12 -11.46 -2.20
C GLY A 131 15.09 -13.00 -2.25
N TYR A 132 13.95 -13.59 -2.60
CA TYR A 132 13.84 -15.04 -2.79
C TYR A 132 14.51 -15.54 -4.07
N TYR A 133 14.27 -14.86 -5.20
CA TYR A 133 14.85 -15.25 -6.48
C TYR A 133 16.38 -15.16 -6.48
N PHE A 134 16.93 -14.23 -5.70
CA PHE A 134 18.38 -14.08 -5.50
C PHE A 134 18.93 -14.88 -4.31
N GLU A 135 18.13 -15.75 -3.69
CA GLU A 135 18.53 -16.60 -2.55
C GLU A 135 19.17 -15.80 -1.39
N ILE A 136 18.64 -14.61 -1.12
CA ILE A 136 19.13 -13.74 -0.04
C ILE A 136 18.54 -14.20 1.29
N HIS A 137 19.35 -14.92 2.06
CA HIS A 137 19.00 -15.44 3.38
C HIS A 137 19.37 -14.49 4.55
N ASN A 138 19.51 -13.18 4.29
CA ASN A 138 19.91 -12.20 5.30
C ASN A 138 18.70 -11.40 5.82
N LEU A 139 18.43 -11.45 7.14
CA LEU A 139 17.30 -10.74 7.76
C LEU A 139 17.39 -9.22 7.58
N SER A 140 18.60 -8.65 7.62
CA SER A 140 18.82 -7.21 7.50
C SER A 140 18.35 -6.67 6.14
N TYR A 141 18.45 -7.47 5.08
CA TYR A 141 17.90 -7.12 3.76
C TYR A 141 16.40 -6.82 3.87
N TYR A 142 15.64 -7.74 4.46
CA TYR A 142 14.19 -7.59 4.62
C TYR A 142 13.82 -6.45 5.57
N ILE A 143 14.61 -6.22 6.63
CA ILE A 143 14.41 -5.08 7.54
C ILE A 143 14.59 -3.75 6.81
N VAL A 144 15.65 -3.59 6.02
CA VAL A 144 15.92 -2.35 5.27
C VAL A 144 14.76 -2.04 4.33
N PHE A 145 14.30 -3.01 3.55
CA PHE A 145 13.17 -2.80 2.64
C PHE A 145 11.85 -2.55 3.38
N GLN A 146 11.61 -3.17 4.54
CA GLN A 146 10.44 -2.86 5.37
C GLN A 146 10.46 -1.45 5.96
N VAL A 147 11.63 -0.97 6.38
CA VAL A 147 11.79 0.41 6.86
C VAL A 147 11.57 1.41 5.73
N LEU A 148 12.17 1.18 4.56
CA LEU A 148 11.95 2.02 3.38
C LEU A 148 10.48 2.04 2.97
N ASN A 149 9.85 0.86 2.93
CA ASN A 149 8.45 0.72 2.60
C ASN A 149 7.54 1.44 3.62
N GLY A 150 7.84 1.36 4.92
CA GLY A 150 7.11 2.09 5.97
C GLY A 150 7.21 3.61 5.84
N VAL A 151 8.42 4.15 5.61
CA VAL A 151 8.63 5.59 5.39
C VAL A 151 7.90 6.07 4.14
N ILE A 152 7.99 5.34 3.02
CA ILE A 152 7.31 5.70 1.77
C ILE A 152 5.79 5.66 1.95
N GLN A 153 5.24 4.63 2.60
CA GLN A 153 3.80 4.51 2.85
C GLN A 153 3.26 5.60 3.77
N SER A 154 4.04 6.08 4.74
CA SER A 154 3.61 7.16 5.64
C SER A 154 3.27 8.47 4.93
N ALA A 155 3.82 8.69 3.72
CA ALA A 155 3.47 9.85 2.91
C ALA A 155 2.06 9.75 2.32
N GLY A 156 1.48 8.55 2.22
CA GLY A 156 0.20 8.36 1.55
C GLY A 156 -0.92 9.18 2.19
N TRP A 157 -1.09 9.10 3.52
CA TRP A 157 -2.30 9.59 4.20
C TRP A 157 -2.37 11.11 4.26
N PRO A 158 -1.31 11.81 4.70
CA PRO A 158 -1.26 13.27 4.65
C PRO A 158 -1.42 13.82 3.23
N SER A 159 -1.13 13.03 2.19
CA SER A 159 -1.27 13.46 0.80
C SER A 159 -2.66 13.24 0.23
N ILE A 160 -3.29 12.10 0.49
CA ILE A 160 -4.55 11.76 -0.17
C ILE A 160 -5.75 12.54 0.41
N ILE A 161 -5.73 12.79 1.73
CA ILE A 161 -6.86 13.41 2.42
C ILE A 161 -7.11 14.84 1.93
N PRO A 162 -6.10 15.72 1.77
CA PRO A 162 -6.30 17.04 1.18
C PRO A 162 -6.84 17.00 -0.26
N ILE A 163 -6.43 15.99 -1.06
CA ILE A 163 -6.96 15.80 -2.40
C ILE A 163 -8.44 15.47 -2.30
N VAL A 164 -8.81 14.43 -1.57
CA VAL A 164 -10.20 13.97 -1.44
C VAL A 164 -11.10 15.04 -0.82
N SER A 165 -10.66 15.71 0.24
CA SER A 165 -11.45 16.75 0.93
C SER A 165 -11.72 17.97 0.04
N SER A 166 -10.80 18.32 -0.86
CA SER A 166 -10.98 19.45 -1.79
C SER A 166 -12.14 19.27 -2.78
N TRP A 167 -12.55 18.02 -3.04
CA TRP A 167 -13.63 17.70 -3.98
C TRP A 167 -14.97 17.43 -3.30
N ILE A 168 -15.01 17.26 -1.97
CA ILE A 168 -16.22 16.88 -1.24
C ILE A 168 -16.86 18.12 -0.56
N PRO A 169 -18.19 18.32 -0.66
CA PRO A 169 -18.88 19.33 0.14
C PRO A 169 -18.80 19.04 1.64
N THR A 170 -18.53 20.07 2.46
CA THR A 170 -18.38 19.94 3.93
C THR A 170 -19.58 19.24 4.59
N LYS A 171 -20.81 19.50 4.14
CA LYS A 171 -22.05 18.92 4.68
C LYS A 171 -22.12 17.38 4.52
N THR A 172 -21.52 16.83 3.47
CA THR A 172 -21.55 15.40 3.14
C THR A 172 -20.21 14.72 3.38
N MET A 173 -19.22 15.45 3.90
CA MET A 173 -17.84 14.99 4.03
C MET A 173 -17.72 13.74 4.90
N GLY A 174 -18.39 13.70 6.06
CA GLY A 174 -18.35 12.54 6.94
C GLY A 174 -18.87 11.25 6.30
N THR A 175 -20.02 11.33 5.61
CA THR A 175 -20.61 10.15 4.94
C THR A 175 -19.74 9.66 3.79
N ILE A 176 -19.25 10.57 2.95
CA ILE A 176 -18.43 10.21 1.79
C ILE A 176 -17.06 9.69 2.24
N LEU A 177 -16.42 10.31 3.23
CA LEU A 177 -15.16 9.81 3.80
C LEU A 177 -15.35 8.47 4.53
N GLY A 178 -16.52 8.21 5.12
CA GLY A 178 -16.84 6.91 5.71
C GLY A 178 -16.89 5.79 4.66
N ILE A 179 -17.58 6.02 3.54
CA ILE A 179 -17.63 5.08 2.41
C ILE A 179 -16.25 4.92 1.78
N TRP A 180 -15.59 6.05 1.49
CA TRP A 180 -14.25 6.06 0.91
C TRP A 180 -13.25 5.37 1.83
N GLY A 181 -13.36 5.54 3.14
CA GLY A 181 -12.55 4.93 4.20
C GLY A 181 -12.50 3.39 4.17
N ASN A 182 -13.47 2.75 3.52
CA ASN A 182 -13.50 1.31 3.35
C ASN A 182 -12.42 0.77 2.39
N HIS A 183 -11.65 1.65 1.73
CA HIS A 183 -10.52 1.29 0.88
C HIS A 183 -9.51 0.37 1.59
N TYR A 184 -9.28 0.56 2.90
CA TYR A 184 -8.41 -0.31 3.69
C TYR A 184 -8.92 -1.75 3.74
N ALA A 185 -10.21 -1.94 4.02
CA ALA A 185 -10.81 -3.27 4.10
C ALA A 185 -10.80 -3.95 2.72
N VAL A 186 -11.22 -3.23 1.68
CA VAL A 186 -11.21 -3.74 0.30
C VAL A 186 -9.79 -4.09 -0.16
N GLY A 187 -8.81 -3.22 0.10
CA GLY A 187 -7.41 -3.46 -0.21
C GLY A 187 -6.87 -4.70 0.48
N ASN A 188 -7.18 -4.88 1.77
CA ASN A 188 -6.78 -6.08 2.51
C ASN A 188 -7.38 -7.36 1.93
N MET A 189 -8.66 -7.32 1.55
CA MET A 189 -9.32 -8.47 0.93
C MET A 189 -8.68 -8.82 -0.42
N ILE A 190 -8.45 -7.82 -1.27
CA ILE A 190 -7.80 -8.01 -2.57
C ILE A 190 -6.39 -8.57 -2.38
N GLY A 191 -5.60 -8.01 -1.46
CA GLY A 191 -4.25 -8.49 -1.16
C GLY A 191 -4.24 -9.95 -0.68
N GLN A 192 -5.19 -10.33 0.18
CA GLN A 192 -5.33 -11.71 0.62
C GLN A 192 -5.74 -12.65 -0.53
N LEU A 193 -6.69 -12.24 -1.38
CA LEU A 193 -7.14 -13.05 -2.51
C LEU A 193 -6.04 -13.27 -3.54
N ILE A 194 -5.31 -12.22 -3.91
CA ILE A 194 -4.17 -12.31 -4.83
C ILE A 194 -3.12 -13.23 -4.22
N ALA A 195 -2.67 -12.96 -3.00
CA ALA A 195 -1.65 -13.78 -2.36
C ALA A 195 -2.09 -15.25 -2.19
N ALA A 196 -3.35 -15.52 -1.86
CA ALA A 196 -3.90 -16.87 -1.76
C ALA A 196 -3.99 -17.58 -3.13
N ALA A 197 -4.30 -16.88 -4.21
CA ALA A 197 -4.32 -17.45 -5.55
C ALA A 197 -2.92 -17.89 -6.00
N PHE A 198 -1.90 -17.11 -5.64
CA PHE A 198 -0.51 -17.40 -6.01
C PHE A 198 0.23 -18.28 -4.99
N VAL A 199 -0.30 -18.48 -3.77
CA VAL A 199 0.37 -19.25 -2.70
C VAL A 199 0.67 -20.71 -3.08
N THR A 200 -0.11 -21.28 -4.00
CA THR A 200 0.01 -22.69 -4.43
C THR A 200 0.84 -22.86 -5.70
N SER A 201 0.92 -21.85 -6.57
CA SER A 201 1.55 -21.95 -7.89
C SER A 201 2.89 -21.23 -7.98
N CYS A 202 2.99 -20.00 -7.44
CA CYS A 202 4.19 -19.15 -7.43
C CYS A 202 4.04 -18.10 -6.32
N TRP A 203 4.28 -18.47 -5.07
CA TRP A 203 3.93 -17.66 -3.88
C TRP A 203 4.79 -16.39 -3.68
N PHE A 204 5.76 -16.13 -4.56
CA PHE A 204 6.71 -15.02 -4.44
C PHE A 204 6.56 -13.92 -5.51
N ILE A 205 5.56 -14.01 -6.39
CA ILE A 205 5.28 -12.95 -7.37
C ILE A 205 4.50 -11.82 -6.65
N PRO A 206 4.98 -10.56 -6.75
CA PRO A 206 4.37 -9.39 -6.08
C PRO A 206 2.94 -9.10 -6.52
#